data_AF-A0A1H4IB59-F1
#
_entry.id   AF-A0A1H4IB59-F1
#
_cell.length_a   1.000
_cell.length_b   1.000
_cell.length_c   1.000
_cell.angle_alpha   90.00
_cell.angle_beta   90.00
_cell.angle_gamma   90.00
#
_symmetry.space_group_name_H-M   'P 1'
#
loop_
_entity.id
_entity.type
_entity.pdbx_description
1 polymer ?
#
loop_
_entity_poly.entity_id
_entity_poly.type
_entity_poly.pdbx_seq_one_letter_code
_entity_poly.pdbx_strand_id
1 'polypeptide(L)'
;MSNASQADSVWSGRLEPDQATRDTWSSSPHSTVLVGCGLEWDAIVIAPLERGLAALSRLGLPMDRGYPVLADYVRQELIVHVPAGTARRCTAQGTRSLTTGSWLLVPAGQRGSICATWLSIPHHTRLRFVDPGELSDALRQVDQTGAASHASLLPPP
;
A
#
# COMPACT_ATOMS: atom_id res chain seq x y z
N MET A 1 17.44 -29.32 -0.82
CA MET A 1 17.97 -27.95 -1.06
C MET A 1 16.97 -27.24 -1.95
N SER A 2 16.74 -25.95 -1.67
CA SER A 2 15.77 -25.03 -2.31
C SER A 2 14.33 -25.07 -1.77
N ASN A 3 14.11 -24.36 -0.65
CA ASN A 3 12.80 -23.79 -0.34
C ASN A 3 13.00 -22.31 0.03
N ALA A 4 13.03 -21.44 -0.98
CA ALA A 4 13.20 -20.00 -0.82
C ALA A 4 12.07 -19.21 -1.51
N SER A 5 10.89 -19.81 -1.67
CA SER A 5 9.76 -19.16 -2.34
C SER A 5 8.47 -19.20 -1.52
N GLN A 6 8.53 -19.59 -0.25
CA GLN A 6 7.33 -19.84 0.55
C GLN A 6 7.06 -18.75 1.59
N ALA A 7 7.06 -17.52 1.09
CA ALA A 7 6.33 -16.42 1.71
C ALA A 7 5.69 -15.61 0.58
N ASP A 8 4.83 -16.27 -0.20
CA ASP A 8 3.75 -15.59 -0.92
C ASP A 8 2.89 -14.90 0.14
N SER A 9 3.36 -13.73 0.53
CA SER A 9 2.74 -12.99 1.60
C SER A 9 1.40 -12.47 1.10
N VAL A 10 0.45 -12.48 2.02
CA VAL A 10 -0.96 -12.11 1.82
C VAL A 10 -1.15 -10.83 1.00
N TRP A 11 -0.26 -9.85 1.11
CA TRP A 11 -0.33 -8.61 0.33
C TRP A 11 0.29 -8.70 -1.06
N SER A 12 1.33 -9.51 -1.26
CA SER A 12 1.99 -9.65 -2.56
C SER A 12 1.04 -10.16 -3.66
N GLY A 13 0.07 -11.01 -3.29
CA GLY A 13 -0.99 -11.47 -4.19
C GLY A 13 -1.96 -10.38 -4.67
N ARG A 14 -1.83 -9.13 -4.19
CA ARG A 14 -2.66 -7.98 -4.59
C ARG A 14 -2.00 -7.05 -5.60
N LEU A 15 -0.83 -7.42 -6.12
CA LEU A 15 -0.07 -6.63 -7.10
C LEU A 15 -0.89 -6.32 -8.36
N GLU A 16 -1.69 -7.29 -8.80
CA GLU A 16 -2.67 -7.11 -9.86
C GLU A 16 -4.08 -7.34 -9.30
N PRO A 17 -5.09 -6.65 -9.85
CA PRO A 17 -6.48 -6.92 -9.47
C PRO A 17 -6.88 -8.32 -9.93
N ASP A 18 -7.54 -9.10 -9.06
CA ASP A 18 -8.11 -10.40 -9.44
C ASP A 18 -9.36 -10.23 -10.32
N GLN A 19 -9.85 -11.34 -10.90
CA GLN A 19 -11.03 -11.30 -11.77
C GLN A 19 -12.27 -10.79 -11.05
N ALA A 20 -12.48 -11.21 -9.80
CA ALA A 20 -13.62 -10.77 -9.00
C ALA A 20 -13.61 -9.24 -8.82
N THR A 21 -12.45 -8.66 -8.52
CA THR A 21 -12.26 -7.21 -8.38
C THR A 21 -12.59 -6.49 -9.70
N ARG A 22 -12.09 -7.01 -10.84
CA ARG A 22 -12.39 -6.45 -12.17
C ARG A 22 -13.88 -6.54 -12.52
N ASP A 23 -14.54 -7.64 -12.19
CA ASP A 23 -15.98 -7.82 -12.40
C ASP A 23 -16.81 -6.86 -11.52
N THR A 24 -16.30 -6.55 -10.33
CA THR A 24 -16.95 -5.57 -9.43
C THR A 24 -16.87 -4.16 -10.00
N TRP A 25 -15.78 -3.83 -10.70
CA TRP A 25 -15.61 -2.55 -11.40
C TRP A 25 -16.55 -2.42 -12.61
N SER A 26 -16.69 -3.48 -13.42
CA SER A 26 -17.51 -3.43 -14.64
C SER A 26 -19.02 -3.38 -14.37
N SER A 27 -19.46 -3.92 -13.23
CA SER A 27 -20.88 -4.10 -12.89
C SER A 27 -21.51 -2.95 -12.11
N SER A 28 -20.78 -1.88 -11.78
CA SER A 28 -21.31 -0.77 -10.96
C SER A 28 -20.71 0.58 -11.34
N PRO A 29 -21.48 1.68 -11.21
CA PRO A 29 -20.92 3.01 -11.37
C PRO A 29 -19.86 3.25 -10.29
N HIS A 30 -18.61 3.48 -10.72
CA HIS A 30 -17.50 3.81 -9.85
C HIS A 30 -17.79 5.14 -9.13
N SER A 31 -18.05 5.07 -7.81
CA SER A 31 -18.17 6.29 -6.99
C SER A 31 -16.85 6.52 -6.27
N THR A 32 -16.15 7.57 -6.69
CA THR A 32 -14.96 8.07 -5.99
C THR A 32 -15.25 9.43 -5.41
N VAL A 33 -14.65 9.70 -4.25
CA VAL A 33 -14.78 10.97 -3.53
C VAL A 33 -13.40 11.55 -3.32
N LEU A 34 -13.29 12.87 -3.47
CA LEU A 34 -12.08 13.60 -3.18
C LEU A 34 -12.07 13.97 -1.69
N VAL A 35 -11.05 13.51 -0.97
CA VAL A 35 -10.91 13.71 0.47
C VAL A 35 -9.63 14.45 0.79
N GLY A 36 -9.70 15.37 1.75
CA GLY A 36 -8.54 16.17 2.19
C GLY A 36 -7.65 15.38 3.15
N CYS A 37 -6.34 15.47 2.95
CA CYS A 37 -5.33 14.92 3.86
C CYS A 37 -4.99 15.94 4.96
N GLY A 38 -4.45 15.47 6.08
CA GLY A 38 -3.91 16.30 7.16
C GLY A 38 -4.88 16.70 8.27
N LEU A 39 -6.16 16.32 8.18
CA LEU A 39 -7.15 16.55 9.24
C LEU A 39 -7.25 15.33 10.15
N GLU A 40 -7.86 14.24 9.67
CA GLU A 40 -8.04 13.01 10.44
C GLU A 40 -6.92 11.99 10.18
N TRP A 41 -6.28 12.09 9.02
CA TRP A 41 -5.22 11.20 8.57
C TRP A 41 -4.30 11.91 7.57
N ASP A 42 -3.06 11.45 7.49
CA ASP A 42 -2.17 11.71 6.36
C ASP A 42 -2.10 10.44 5.48
N ALA A 43 -1.47 10.51 4.31
CA ALA A 43 -1.18 9.33 3.51
C ALA A 43 0.29 9.26 3.08
N ILE A 44 0.82 8.04 3.00
CA ILE A 44 2.13 7.74 2.41
C ILE A 44 1.89 7.02 1.08
N VAL A 45 2.38 7.63 0.00
CA VAL A 45 2.40 7.05 -1.35
C VAL A 45 3.75 6.38 -1.56
N ILE A 46 3.73 5.13 -2.00
CA ILE A 46 4.90 4.29 -2.20
C ILE A 46 4.90 3.78 -3.63
N ALA A 47 6.02 3.97 -4.32
CA ALA A 47 6.28 3.35 -5.62
C ALA A 47 7.54 2.47 -5.55
N PRO A 48 7.60 1.35 -6.29
CA PRO A 48 6.48 0.71 -7.00
C PRO A 48 5.49 0.02 -6.03
N LEU A 49 4.29 -0.29 -6.50
CA LEU A 49 3.22 -0.96 -5.74
C LEU A 49 3.72 -2.24 -5.05
N GLU A 50 4.47 -3.09 -5.77
CA GLU A 50 5.09 -4.31 -5.24
C GLU A 50 5.91 -4.06 -3.96
N ARG A 51 6.73 -3.00 -3.95
CA ARG A 51 7.57 -2.62 -2.81
C ARG A 51 6.72 -2.30 -1.59
N GLY A 52 5.63 -1.57 -1.79
CA GLY A 52 4.66 -1.27 -0.73
C GLY A 52 4.01 -2.53 -0.18
N LEU A 53 3.54 -3.43 -1.06
CA LEU A 53 2.91 -4.69 -0.66
C LEU A 53 3.88 -5.61 0.10
N ALA A 54 5.15 -5.66 -0.31
CA ALA A 54 6.21 -6.36 0.39
C ALA A 54 6.48 -5.76 1.79
N ALA A 55 6.38 -4.44 1.95
CA ALA A 55 6.51 -3.81 3.27
C ALA A 55 5.33 -4.15 4.20
N LEU A 56 4.08 -4.07 3.72
CA LEU A 56 2.90 -4.47 4.51
C LEU A 56 2.95 -5.95 4.93
N SER A 57 3.45 -6.79 4.03
CA SER A 57 3.73 -8.20 4.27
C SER A 57 4.70 -8.42 5.42
N ARG A 58 5.83 -7.70 5.43
CA ARG A 58 6.83 -7.80 6.50
C ARG A 58 6.31 -7.30 7.84
N LEU A 59 5.46 -6.27 7.83
CA LEU A 59 4.78 -5.79 9.04
C LEU A 59 3.75 -6.81 9.58
N GLY A 60 3.40 -7.85 8.81
CA GLY A 60 2.42 -8.85 9.22
C GLY A 60 1.01 -8.27 9.38
N LEU A 61 0.68 -7.20 8.64
CA LEU A 61 -0.60 -6.53 8.79
C LEU A 61 -1.74 -7.42 8.26
N PRO A 62 -2.77 -7.69 9.07
CA PRO A 62 -3.91 -8.49 8.63
C PRO A 62 -4.83 -7.69 7.69
N MET A 63 -5.21 -8.28 6.56
CA MET A 63 -6.11 -7.63 5.57
C MET A 63 -7.54 -7.40 6.09
N ASP A 64 -7.99 -8.19 7.07
CA ASP A 64 -9.36 -8.17 7.59
C ASP A 64 -9.58 -7.16 8.73
N ARG A 65 -8.52 -6.48 9.20
CA ARG A 65 -8.61 -5.52 10.32
C ARG A 65 -8.98 -4.10 9.91
N GLY A 66 -9.16 -3.87 8.62
CA GLY A 66 -9.64 -2.63 8.02
C GLY A 66 -8.64 -1.48 8.04
N TYR A 67 -7.39 -1.78 7.65
CA TYR A 67 -6.38 -0.75 7.41
C TYR A 67 -6.74 0.01 6.12
N PRO A 68 -6.78 1.35 6.11
CA PRO A 68 -7.07 2.10 4.90
C PRO A 68 -5.84 2.09 3.99
N VAL A 69 -5.82 1.11 3.09
CA VAL A 69 -4.75 0.88 2.11
C VAL A 69 -5.37 0.80 0.71
N LEU A 70 -4.86 1.63 -0.19
CA LEU A 70 -5.31 1.74 -1.57
C LEU A 70 -4.21 1.30 -2.53
N ALA A 71 -4.61 0.58 -3.57
CA ALA A 71 -3.82 0.42 -4.78
C ALA A 71 -4.30 1.41 -5.86
N ASP A 72 -3.36 2.14 -6.44
CA ASP A 72 -3.50 2.75 -7.75
C ASP A 72 -2.74 1.88 -8.75
N TYR A 73 -3.47 1.01 -9.45
CA TYR A 73 -2.89 0.10 -10.43
C TYR A 73 -2.48 0.81 -11.73
N VAL A 74 -3.01 2.01 -12.00
CA VAL A 74 -2.62 2.81 -13.17
C VAL A 74 -1.24 3.43 -12.94
N ARG A 75 -1.02 3.97 -11.74
CA ARG A 75 0.26 4.60 -11.36
C ARG A 75 1.26 3.61 -10.77
N GLN A 76 0.86 2.37 -10.50
CA GLN A 76 1.65 1.38 -9.79
C GLN A 76 2.12 1.94 -8.43
N GLU A 77 1.20 2.54 -7.69
CA GLU A 77 1.43 3.16 -6.38
C GLU A 77 0.57 2.48 -5.30
N LEU A 78 1.18 2.24 -4.13
CA LEU A 78 0.45 1.90 -2.91
C LEU A 78 0.25 3.17 -2.08
N ILE A 79 -0.95 3.39 -1.57
CA ILE A 79 -1.28 4.56 -0.76
C ILE A 79 -1.80 4.07 0.60
N VAL A 80 -1.07 4.39 1.66
CA VAL A 80 -1.34 3.93 3.03
C VAL A 80 -1.75 5.11 3.88
N HIS A 81 -2.92 5.04 4.51
CA HIS A 81 -3.33 6.06 5.47
C HIS A 81 -2.59 5.86 6.80
N VAL A 82 -2.08 6.97 7.33
CA VAL A 82 -1.34 7.04 8.59
C VAL A 82 -1.97 8.10 9.50
N PRO A 83 -1.74 8.09 10.83
CA PRO A 83 -2.31 9.11 11.71
C PRO A 83 -1.92 10.53 11.26
N ALA A 84 -2.85 11.50 11.36
CA ALA A 84 -2.59 12.88 10.97
C ALA A 84 -1.37 13.46 11.69
N GLY A 85 -0.57 14.24 10.96
CA GLY A 85 0.65 14.86 11.48
C GLY A 85 1.76 13.86 11.80
N THR A 86 1.72 12.62 11.28
CA THR A 86 2.79 11.63 11.52
C THR A 86 3.53 11.21 10.26
N ALA A 87 3.05 11.60 9.07
CA ALA A 87 3.66 11.20 7.80
C ALA A 87 5.17 11.50 7.69
N ARG A 88 5.65 12.60 8.29
CA ARG A 88 7.07 12.97 8.34
C ARG A 88 7.99 11.91 8.95
N ARG A 89 7.45 10.97 9.73
CA ARG A 89 8.23 9.86 10.31
C ARG A 89 8.59 8.80 9.27
N CYS A 90 7.90 8.79 8.13
CA CYS A 90 8.30 7.95 7.01
C CYS A 90 9.44 8.61 6.24
N THR A 91 10.66 8.08 6.37
CA THR A 91 11.87 8.62 5.75
C THR A 91 12.44 7.71 4.66
N ALA A 92 11.75 6.61 4.35
CA ALA A 92 12.15 5.69 3.30
C ALA A 92 12.17 6.40 1.94
N GLN A 93 13.20 6.11 1.14
CA GLN A 93 13.30 6.64 -0.22
C GLN A 93 12.15 6.14 -1.10
N GLY A 94 11.86 6.88 -2.18
CA GLY A 94 10.78 6.55 -3.10
C GLY A 94 9.38 6.65 -2.48
N THR A 95 9.24 7.41 -1.37
CA THR A 95 7.95 7.68 -0.74
C THR A 95 7.58 9.15 -0.87
N ARG A 96 6.28 9.44 -0.89
CA ARG A 96 5.72 10.79 -0.89
C ARG A 96 4.64 10.89 0.17
N SER A 97 4.71 11.93 1.00
CA SER A 97 3.71 12.22 2.02
C SER A 97 2.63 13.14 1.47
N LEU A 98 1.36 12.77 1.67
CA LEU A 98 0.18 13.63 1.47
C LEU A 98 -0.29 14.08 2.84
N THR A 99 -0.23 15.38 3.10
CA THR A 99 -0.57 15.99 4.39
C THR A 99 -1.52 17.17 4.16
N THR A 100 -1.62 18.10 5.11
CA THR A 100 -2.49 19.28 4.98
C THR A 100 -2.29 20.00 3.64
N GLY A 101 -3.40 20.29 2.95
CA GLY A 101 -3.39 20.93 1.62
C GLY A 101 -3.25 19.95 0.45
N SER A 102 -3.08 18.65 0.73
CA SER A 102 -3.15 17.58 -0.28
C SER A 102 -4.54 16.95 -0.33
N TRP A 103 -4.87 16.39 -1.49
CA TRP A 103 -6.13 15.71 -1.74
C TRP A 103 -5.87 14.31 -2.29
N LEU A 104 -6.73 13.36 -1.93
CA LEU A 104 -6.68 11.99 -2.40
C LEU A 104 -8.05 11.59 -2.95
N LEU A 105 -8.04 10.90 -4.09
CA LEU A 105 -9.24 10.27 -4.62
C LEU A 105 -9.39 8.90 -3.96
N VAL A 106 -10.48 8.69 -3.23
CA VAL A 106 -10.76 7.41 -2.55
C VAL A 106 -12.10 6.84 -3.00
N PRO A 107 -12.28 5.52 -2.98
CA PRO A 107 -13.58 4.91 -3.22
C PRO A 107 -14.58 5.29 -2.12
N ALA A 108 -15.78 5.69 -2.50
CA ALA A 108 -16.84 6.09 -1.56
C ALA A 108 -17.44 4.92 -0.75
N GLY A 109 -17.10 3.68 -1.11
CA GLY A 109 -17.55 2.47 -0.43
C GLY A 109 -16.61 1.30 -0.70
N GLN A 110 -17.12 0.07 -0.64
CA GLN A 110 -16.30 -1.15 -0.85
C GLN A 110 -15.88 -1.38 -2.31
N ARG A 111 -16.40 -0.58 -3.23
CA ARG A 111 -16.19 -0.71 -4.67
C ARG A 111 -15.22 0.37 -5.11
N GLY A 112 -14.03 -0.03 -5.54
CA GLY A 112 -13.02 0.84 -6.10
C GLY A 112 -13.06 0.89 -7.62
N SER A 113 -12.01 1.45 -8.21
CA SER A 113 -11.67 1.39 -9.63
C SER A 113 -10.17 1.08 -9.77
N ILE A 114 -9.69 0.88 -11.00
CA ILE A 114 -8.27 0.62 -11.25
C ILE A 114 -7.32 1.73 -10.71
N CYS A 115 -7.78 2.98 -10.62
CA CYS A 115 -6.98 4.08 -10.07
C CYS A 115 -7.13 4.30 -8.56
N ALA A 116 -8.13 3.68 -7.93
CA ALA A 116 -8.35 3.76 -6.49
C ALA A 116 -9.11 2.52 -6.03
N THR A 117 -8.40 1.50 -5.53
CA THR A 117 -9.01 0.27 -5.01
C THR A 117 -8.56 -0.03 -3.59
N TRP A 118 -9.52 -0.21 -2.68
CA TRP A 118 -9.23 -0.65 -1.31
C TRP A 118 -8.70 -2.08 -1.32
N LEU A 119 -7.49 -2.29 -0.80
CA LEU A 119 -6.91 -3.61 -0.59
C LEU A 119 -7.33 -4.23 0.75
N SER A 120 -7.67 -3.37 1.71
CA SER A 120 -8.33 -3.72 2.96
C SER A 120 -9.48 -2.75 3.17
N ILE A 121 -10.64 -3.31 3.46
CA ILE A 121 -11.90 -2.57 3.62
C ILE A 121 -11.80 -1.72 4.89
N PRO A 122 -11.75 -0.38 4.81
CA PRO A 122 -11.64 0.44 6.01
C PRO A 122 -12.86 0.22 6.92
N HIS A 123 -12.60 -0.02 8.21
CA HIS A 123 -13.66 -0.21 9.18
C HIS A 123 -14.32 1.14 9.48
N HIS A 124 -15.62 1.26 9.23
CA HIS A 124 -16.38 2.51 9.28
C HIS A 124 -16.47 3.15 10.68
N THR A 125 -16.23 2.38 11.75
CA THR A 125 -16.33 2.84 13.15
C THR A 125 -14.99 3.00 13.87
N ARG A 126 -13.89 2.40 13.39
CA ARG A 126 -12.55 2.55 13.97
C ARG A 126 -11.49 2.34 12.89
N LEU A 127 -10.97 3.44 12.37
CA LEU A 127 -9.83 3.40 11.46
C LEU A 127 -8.59 2.97 12.24
N ARG A 128 -7.94 1.90 11.77
CA ARG A 128 -6.61 1.51 12.22
C ARG A 128 -5.61 2.02 11.19
N PHE A 129 -4.81 2.98 11.59
CA PHE A 129 -3.77 3.52 10.74
C PHE A 129 -2.46 2.74 10.92
N VAL A 130 -1.67 2.67 9.86
CA VAL A 130 -0.32 2.09 9.90
C VAL A 130 0.61 3.10 10.56
N ASP A 131 1.53 2.64 11.43
CA ASP A 131 2.57 3.53 11.96
C ASP A 131 3.59 3.86 10.85
N PRO A 132 3.82 5.15 10.54
CA PRO A 132 4.70 5.54 9.44
C PRO A 132 6.19 5.26 9.71
N GLY A 133 6.61 5.17 10.98
CA GLY A 133 7.98 4.80 11.34
C GLY A 133 8.22 3.31 11.06
N GLU A 134 7.32 2.45 11.53
CA GLU A 134 7.38 1.00 11.26
C GLU A 134 7.32 0.71 9.76
N LEU A 135 6.44 1.41 9.03
CA LEU A 135 6.36 1.31 7.57
C LEU A 135 7.68 1.71 6.89
N SER A 136 8.33 2.78 7.38
CA SER A 136 9.62 3.21 6.85
C SER A 136 10.72 2.19 7.10
N ASP A 137 10.75 1.56 8.28
CA ASP A 137 11.71 0.51 8.60
C ASP A 137 11.51 -0.72 7.71
N ALA A 138 10.25 -1.14 7.54
CA ALA A 138 9.90 -2.27 6.68
C ALA A 138 10.32 -2.03 5.22
N LEU A 139 10.08 -0.82 4.68
CA LEU A 139 10.49 -0.44 3.33
C LEU A 139 12.02 -0.51 3.14
N ARG A 140 12.79 0.04 4.09
CA ARG A 140 14.26 -0.03 4.04
C ARG A 140 14.78 -1.47 4.04
N GLN A 141 14.14 -2.35 4.80
CA GLN A 141 14.50 -3.77 4.82
C GLN A 141 14.16 -4.48 3.50
N VAL A 142 13.05 -4.14 2.85
CA VAL A 142 12.73 -4.64 1.51
C VAL A 142 13.82 -4.25 0.52
N ASP A 143 14.23 -2.96 0.53
CA ASP A 143 15.25 -2.44 -0.38
C ASP A 143 16.61 -3.14 -0.19
N GLN A 144 17.02 -3.35 1.06
CA GLN A 144 18.25 -4.07 1.40
C GLN A 144 18.19 -5.54 0.95
N THR A 145 17.04 -6.18 1.09
CA THR A 145 16.85 -7.58 0.66
C THR A 145 16.92 -7.68 -0.87
N GLY A 146 16.27 -6.77 -1.59
CA GLY A 146 16.33 -6.70 -3.04
C GLY A 146 17.76 -6.45 -3.55
N ALA A 147 18.49 -5.54 -2.91
CA ALA A 147 19.88 -5.26 -3.24
C ALA A 147 20.80 -6.48 -3.02
N ALA A 148 20.63 -7.22 -1.93
CA ALA A 148 21.41 -8.43 -1.64
C ALA A 148 21.14 -9.56 -2.65
N SER A 149 19.87 -9.72 -3.07
CA SER A 149 19.48 -10.69 -4.10
C SER A 149 20.08 -10.33 -5.47
N HIS A 150 20.06 -9.04 -5.85
CA HIS A 150 20.65 -8.58 -7.11
C HIS A 150 22.18 -8.72 -7.13
N ALA A 151 22.85 -8.42 -6.01
CA ALA A 151 24.30 -8.60 -5.87
C ALA A 151 24.73 -10.07 -5.98
N SER A 152 23.88 -11.01 -5.53
CA SER A 152 24.17 -12.46 -5.62
C SER A 152 23.97 -13.03 -7.03
N LEU A 153 23.33 -12.29 -7.94
CA LEU A 153 23.05 -12.70 -9.32
C LEU A 153 24.11 -12.24 -10.33
N LEU A 154 25.04 -11.38 -9.91
CA LEU A 154 26.18 -10.96 -10.73
C LEU A 154 27.28 -12.05 -10.69
N PRO A 155 27.78 -12.54 -11.84
CA PRO A 155 28.92 -13.45 -11.86
C PRO A 155 30.18 -12.72 -11.34
N PRO A 156 31.11 -13.44 -10.68
CA PRO A 156 32.39 -12.85 -10.25
C PRO A 156 33.20 -12.35 -11.46
N PRO A 157 34.11 -11.37 -11.26
CA PRO A 157 34.89 -10.74 -12.33
C PRO A 157 35.80 -11.72 -13.06
#